data_AF-A0A7X7PFZ7-F1
#
_entry.id   AF-A0A7X7PFZ7-F1
#
_cell.length_a   1.000
_cell.length_b   1.000
_cell.length_c   1.000
_cell.angle_alpha   90.00
_cell.angle_beta   90.00
_cell.angle_gamma   90.00
#
_symmetry.space_group_name_H-M   'P 1'
#
loop_
_entity.id
_entity.type
_entity.pdbx_description
1 polymer ?
#
loop_
_entity_poly.entity_id
_entity_poly.type
_entity_poly.pdbx_seq_one_letter_code
_entity_poly.pdbx_strand_id
1 'polypeptide(L)'
;LSFGRDSWLYQSLVQEKALTGSVSSSINPLGNMHNIDGPTLYQIWLFHDSDKTADEIIAAIDEQIARLQAAPVDGETLDRALVKIRSNLYSMLESGFGRADLLASFALFHDDPGRINRLESEFRKVTPELIQRVAREYLRSTNRTIVTVEPASAS
;
A
#
# COMPACT_ATOMS: atom_id res chain seq x y z
N LEU A 1 -0.71 2.95 4.57
CA LEU A 1 -1.83 2.28 5.26
C LEU A 1 -1.43 0.97 5.96
N SER A 2 -0.77 0.00 5.30
CA SER A 2 -0.39 -1.29 5.95
C SER A 2 1.13 -1.56 6.10
N PHE A 3 2.01 -0.65 5.69
CA PHE A 3 3.46 -0.94 5.65
C PHE A 3 4.14 -0.79 7.02
N GLY A 4 4.47 -1.93 7.63
CA GLY A 4 5.09 -2.01 8.96
C GLY A 4 4.06 -2.13 10.09
N ARG A 5 4.54 -2.53 11.27
CA ARG A 5 3.69 -2.80 12.45
C ARG A 5 3.13 -1.54 13.10
N ASP A 6 3.69 -0.38 12.80
CA ASP A 6 3.23 0.96 13.22
C ASP A 6 2.29 1.62 12.18
N SER A 7 1.88 0.88 11.15
CA SER A 7 0.93 1.38 10.15
C SER A 7 -0.51 1.37 10.67
N TRP A 8 -1.34 2.32 10.20
CA TRP A 8 -2.71 2.48 10.71
C TRP A 8 -3.58 1.24 10.56
N LEU A 9 -3.52 0.54 9.42
CA LEU A 9 -4.29 -0.69 9.24
C LEU A 9 -3.79 -1.81 10.15
N TYR A 10 -2.47 -1.93 10.36
CA TYR A 10 -1.93 -2.93 11.28
C TYR A 10 -2.36 -2.64 12.73
N GLN A 11 -2.23 -1.38 13.17
CA GLN A 11 -2.64 -0.97 14.52
C GLN A 11 -4.14 -1.24 14.73
N SER A 12 -5.00 -0.78 13.81
CA SER A 12 -6.44 -0.97 13.95
C SER A 12 -6.87 -2.44 13.85
N LEU A 13 -6.50 -3.14 12.77
CA LEU A 13 -7.03 -4.48 12.49
C LEU A 13 -6.36 -5.58 13.31
N VAL A 14 -5.06 -5.46 13.59
CA VAL A 14 -4.28 -6.52 14.27
C VAL A 14 -4.15 -6.25 15.75
N GLN A 15 -3.74 -5.04 16.16
CA GLN A 15 -3.40 -4.75 17.56
C GLN A 15 -4.63 -4.37 18.40
N GLU A 16 -5.48 -3.48 17.90
CA GLU A 16 -6.59 -2.91 18.68
C GLU A 16 -7.85 -3.78 18.62
N LYS A 17 -8.28 -4.16 17.40
CA LYS A 17 -9.55 -4.88 17.19
C LYS A 17 -9.40 -6.40 17.09
N ALA A 18 -8.16 -6.90 16.96
CA ALA A 18 -7.85 -8.33 16.84
C ALA A 18 -8.71 -9.07 15.79
N LEU A 19 -8.92 -8.44 14.62
CA LEU A 19 -9.75 -8.97 13.53
C LEU A 19 -8.96 -9.89 12.57
N THR A 20 -7.64 -9.78 12.56
CA THR A 20 -6.75 -10.60 11.74
C THR A 20 -5.34 -10.65 12.34
N GLY A 21 -4.55 -11.67 11.99
CA GLY A 21 -3.13 -11.73 12.32
C GLY A 21 -2.25 -10.82 11.47
N SER A 22 -2.71 -10.40 10.27
CA SER A 22 -1.93 -9.53 9.37
C SER A 22 -2.80 -8.85 8.33
N VAL A 23 -2.36 -7.69 7.85
CA VAL A 23 -2.99 -6.97 6.74
C VAL A 23 -1.92 -6.50 5.77
N SER A 24 -2.16 -6.71 4.48
CA SER A 24 -1.25 -6.31 3.40
C SER A 24 -1.94 -5.38 2.43
N SER A 25 -1.15 -4.54 1.76
CA SER A 25 -1.63 -3.68 0.70
C SER A 25 -0.55 -3.39 -0.33
N SER A 26 -0.94 -3.23 -1.60
CA SER A 26 -0.05 -2.94 -2.71
C SER A 26 -0.82 -2.45 -3.93
N ILE A 27 -0.16 -1.66 -4.78
CA ILE A 27 -0.63 -1.36 -6.14
C ILE A 27 -0.15 -2.39 -7.17
N ASN A 28 0.84 -3.22 -6.80
CA ASN A 28 1.38 -4.30 -7.62
C ASN A 28 1.79 -5.48 -6.72
N PRO A 29 0.89 -6.44 -6.43
CA PRO A 29 1.19 -7.55 -5.52
C PRO A 29 2.16 -8.61 -6.09
N LEU A 30 2.42 -8.59 -7.40
CA LEU A 30 3.26 -9.57 -8.10
C LEU A 30 4.64 -9.01 -8.50
N GLY A 31 4.95 -7.77 -8.11
CA GLY A 31 6.16 -7.08 -8.52
C GLY A 31 6.47 -5.89 -7.63
N ASN A 32 7.12 -4.88 -8.22
CA ASN A 32 7.42 -3.63 -7.55
C ASN A 32 6.60 -2.48 -8.14
N MET A 33 6.58 -1.32 -7.50
CA MET A 33 5.73 -0.19 -7.93
C MET A 33 6.13 0.43 -9.29
N HIS A 34 7.27 0.04 -9.85
CA HIS A 34 7.85 0.61 -11.07
C HIS A 34 7.87 -0.36 -12.26
N ASN A 35 7.58 -1.65 -12.06
CA ASN A 35 7.56 -2.66 -13.12
C ASN A 35 6.14 -2.96 -13.64
N ILE A 36 5.28 -1.94 -13.61
CA ILE A 36 3.91 -1.99 -14.10
C ILE A 36 3.59 -0.70 -14.88
N ASP A 37 3.05 -0.84 -16.08
CA ASP A 37 2.60 0.27 -16.92
C ASP A 37 1.18 -0.01 -17.43
N GLY A 38 0.22 0.75 -16.90
CA GLY A 38 -1.20 0.58 -17.15
C GLY A 38 -2.07 0.83 -15.93
N PRO A 39 -3.40 0.70 -16.07
CA PRO A 39 -4.32 0.85 -14.96
C PRO A 39 -4.02 -0.16 -13.85
N THR A 40 -3.84 0.32 -12.63
CA THR A 40 -3.56 -0.51 -11.45
C THR A 40 -4.62 -0.32 -10.39
N LEU A 41 -4.85 -1.37 -9.60
CA LEU A 41 -5.71 -1.32 -8.44
C LEU A 41 -4.85 -1.28 -7.19
N TYR A 42 -5.15 -0.35 -6.29
CA TYR A 42 -4.69 -0.46 -4.92
C TYR A 42 -5.50 -1.54 -4.21
N GLN A 43 -4.80 -2.58 -3.75
CA GLN A 43 -5.40 -3.75 -3.13
C GLN A 43 -5.07 -3.77 -1.65
N ILE A 44 -6.04 -4.22 -0.84
CA ILE A 44 -5.86 -4.57 0.56
C ILE A 44 -6.34 -6.00 0.71
N TRP A 45 -5.56 -6.86 1.35
CA TRP A 45 -5.92 -8.26 1.58
C TRP A 45 -5.44 -8.74 2.95
N LEU A 46 -6.17 -9.71 3.49
CA LEU A 46 -5.93 -10.37 4.77
C LEU A 46 -6.70 -11.69 4.82
N PHE A 47 -6.41 -12.49 5.84
CA PHE A 47 -7.20 -13.66 6.24
C PHE A 47 -7.72 -13.44 7.65
N HIS A 48 -8.93 -13.89 7.96
CA HIS A 48 -9.50 -13.78 9.30
C HIS A 48 -10.03 -15.13 9.77
N ASP A 49 -10.15 -15.27 11.08
CA ASP A 49 -10.74 -16.46 11.71
C ASP A 49 -12.26 -16.49 11.48
N SER A 50 -12.84 -17.69 11.57
CA SER A 50 -14.27 -17.91 11.26
C SER A 50 -15.23 -17.23 12.24
N ASP A 51 -14.75 -16.77 13.39
CA ASP A 51 -15.52 -16.02 14.37
C ASP A 51 -15.55 -14.50 14.09
N LYS A 52 -14.85 -14.03 13.04
CA LYS A 52 -14.87 -12.64 12.57
C LYS A 52 -15.71 -12.49 11.32
N THR A 53 -16.36 -11.34 11.18
CA THR A 53 -17.17 -11.05 10.00
C THR A 53 -16.42 -10.16 9.00
N ALA A 54 -16.70 -10.36 7.71
CA ALA A 54 -16.18 -9.48 6.66
C ALA A 54 -16.62 -8.02 6.88
N ASP A 55 -17.84 -7.80 7.38
CA ASP A 55 -18.38 -6.46 7.62
C ASP A 55 -17.60 -5.70 8.71
N GLU A 56 -17.19 -6.35 9.81
CA GLU A 56 -16.35 -5.74 10.84
C GLU A 56 -14.99 -5.29 10.28
N ILE A 57 -14.41 -6.11 9.41
CA ILE A 57 -13.12 -5.85 8.77
C ILE A 57 -13.24 -4.68 7.78
N ILE A 58 -14.27 -4.70 6.93
CA ILE A 58 -14.55 -3.63 5.97
C ILE A 58 -14.79 -2.31 6.71
N ALA A 59 -15.57 -2.32 7.79
CA ALA A 59 -15.83 -1.14 8.59
C ALA A 59 -14.54 -0.57 9.21
N ALA A 60 -13.64 -1.43 9.72
CA ALA A 60 -12.36 -0.99 10.28
C ALA A 60 -11.40 -0.43 9.20
N ILE A 61 -11.40 -0.99 8.00
CA ILE A 61 -10.65 -0.43 6.86
C ILE A 61 -11.23 0.93 6.45
N ASP A 62 -12.56 1.03 6.36
CA ASP A 62 -13.29 2.24 5.97
C ASP A 62 -13.06 3.38 6.95
N GLU A 63 -12.98 3.09 8.25
CA GLU A 63 -12.62 4.06 9.29
C GLU A 63 -11.24 4.70 9.01
N GLN A 64 -10.22 3.90 8.69
CA GLN A 64 -8.87 4.41 8.43
C GLN A 64 -8.77 5.15 7.09
N ILE A 65 -9.51 4.71 6.06
CA ILE A 65 -9.60 5.43 4.79
C ILE A 65 -10.31 6.77 4.98
N ALA A 66 -11.44 6.79 5.69
CA ALA A 66 -12.18 8.02 5.99
C ALA A 66 -11.32 9.00 6.79
N ARG A 67 -10.55 8.52 7.77
CA ARG A 67 -9.56 9.34 8.49
C ARG A 67 -8.55 9.98 7.56
N LEU A 68 -7.98 9.22 6.61
CA LEU A 68 -7.01 9.71 5.64
C LEU A 68 -7.62 10.73 4.65
N GLN A 69 -8.91 10.58 4.34
CA GLN A 69 -9.65 11.52 3.50
C GLN A 69 -10.03 12.79 4.27
N ALA A 70 -10.34 12.70 5.57
CA ALA A 70 -10.82 13.81 6.37
C ALA A 70 -9.72 14.84 6.67
N ALA A 71 -8.50 14.39 7.01
CA ALA A 71 -7.39 15.27 7.35
C ALA A 71 -6.07 14.79 6.73
N PRO A 72 -5.12 15.71 6.41
CA PRO A 72 -3.76 15.33 6.06
C PRO A 72 -3.10 14.52 7.19
N VAL A 73 -2.21 13.60 6.82
CA VAL A 73 -1.36 12.91 7.79
C VAL A 73 -0.43 13.92 8.49
N ASP A 74 -0.10 13.69 9.75
CA ASP A 74 0.92 14.49 10.42
C ASP A 74 2.32 14.27 9.80
N GLY A 75 3.20 15.25 10.00
CA GLY A 75 4.56 15.21 9.46
C GLY A 75 5.37 14.02 9.97
N GLU A 76 5.21 13.64 11.24
CA GLU A 76 5.94 12.51 11.83
C GLU A 76 5.57 11.18 11.16
N THR A 77 4.27 10.98 10.88
CA THR A 77 3.75 9.82 10.16
C THR A 77 4.28 9.78 8.73
N LEU A 78 4.30 10.92 8.04
CA LEU A 78 4.89 11.01 6.70
C LEU A 78 6.39 10.69 6.72
N ASP A 79 7.14 11.26 7.65
CA ASP A 79 8.58 11.04 7.79
C ASP A 79 8.91 9.57 8.03
N ARG A 80 8.18 8.91 8.94
CA ARG A 80 8.33 7.46 9.17
C ARG A 80 8.02 6.65 7.92
N ALA A 81 6.98 7.01 7.16
CA ALA A 81 6.66 6.34 5.91
C ALA A 81 7.74 6.52 4.83
N LEU A 82 8.28 7.74 4.68
CA LEU A 82 9.36 8.05 3.74
C LEU A 82 10.65 7.29 4.08
N VAL A 83 11.00 7.18 5.36
CA VAL A 83 12.17 6.39 5.79
C VAL A 83 12.03 4.93 5.36
N LYS A 84 10.86 4.32 5.54
CA LYS A 84 10.63 2.92 5.14
C LYS A 84 10.66 2.73 3.63
N ILE A 85 10.03 3.62 2.86
CA ILE A 85 10.05 3.57 1.39
C ILE A 85 11.49 3.71 0.89
N ARG A 86 12.28 4.64 1.45
CA ARG A 86 13.69 4.81 1.12
C ARG A 86 14.52 3.56 1.46
N SER A 87 14.29 2.97 2.63
CA SER A 87 14.96 1.72 3.03
C SER A 87 14.63 0.58 2.07
N ASN A 88 13.38 0.46 1.63
CA ASN A 88 12.97 -0.55 0.66
C ASN A 88 13.60 -0.30 -0.72
N LEU A 89 13.65 0.96 -1.18
CA LEU A 89 14.34 1.34 -2.41
C LEU A 89 15.82 0.92 -2.38
N TYR A 90 16.56 1.25 -1.31
CA TYR A 90 17.98 0.87 -1.24
C TYR A 90 18.17 -0.64 -1.21
N SER A 91 17.32 -1.39 -0.50
CA SER A 91 17.36 -2.85 -0.53
C SER A 91 17.15 -3.41 -1.95
N MET A 92 16.25 -2.81 -2.74
CA MET A 92 16.07 -3.17 -4.15
C MET A 92 17.30 -2.84 -5.01
N LEU A 93 17.95 -1.70 -4.77
CA LEU A 93 19.12 -1.25 -5.53
C LEU A 93 20.40 -2.04 -5.22
N GLU A 94 20.54 -2.51 -3.98
CA GLU A 94 21.65 -3.36 -3.55
C GLU A 94 21.53 -4.79 -4.11
N SER A 95 20.30 -5.25 -4.39
CA SER A 95 20.05 -6.51 -5.08
C SER A 95 20.39 -6.40 -6.57
N GLY A 96 21.23 -7.31 -7.07
CA GLY A 96 21.55 -7.38 -8.50
C GLY A 96 20.30 -7.58 -9.37
N PHE A 97 19.36 -8.42 -8.93
CA PHE A 97 18.09 -8.61 -9.62
C PHE A 97 17.19 -7.38 -9.52
N GLY A 98 17.02 -6.81 -8.33
CA GLY A 98 16.16 -5.64 -8.14
C GLY A 98 16.63 -4.42 -8.94
N ARG A 99 17.95 -4.21 -9.00
CA ARG A 99 18.54 -3.16 -9.82
C ARG A 99 18.34 -3.40 -11.31
N ALA A 100 18.54 -4.63 -11.79
CA ALA A 100 18.32 -4.98 -13.20
C ALA A 100 16.84 -4.82 -13.59
N ASP A 101 15.92 -5.26 -12.73
CA ASP A 101 14.47 -5.12 -12.92
C ASP A 101 14.04 -3.66 -13.04
N LEU A 102 14.54 -2.77 -12.17
CA LEU A 102 14.28 -1.33 -12.25
C LEU A 102 14.85 -0.69 -13.52
N LEU A 103 16.09 -1.00 -13.89
CA LEU A 103 16.70 -0.51 -15.12
C LEU A 103 15.90 -0.93 -16.35
N ALA A 104 15.53 -2.21 -16.43
CA ALA A 104 14.75 -2.77 -17.52
C ALA A 104 13.34 -2.15 -17.58
N SER A 105 12.68 -2.00 -16.43
CA SER A 105 11.34 -1.41 -16.35
C SER A 105 11.33 0.05 -16.82
N PHE A 106 12.28 0.87 -16.37
CA PHE A 106 12.33 2.26 -16.81
C PHE A 106 12.78 2.44 -18.26
N ALA A 107 13.63 1.54 -18.78
CA ALA A 107 13.92 1.52 -20.21
C ALA A 107 12.68 1.15 -21.03
N LEU A 108 11.93 0.12 -20.61
CA LEU A 108 10.77 -0.39 -21.33
C LEU A 108 9.59 0.60 -21.34
N PHE A 109 9.26 1.17 -20.18
CA PHE A 109 8.03 1.97 -20.02
C PHE A 109 8.25 3.48 -20.18
N HIS A 110 9.50 3.94 -20.12
CA HIS A 110 9.81 5.38 -20.12
C HIS A 110 11.00 5.78 -21.00
N ASP A 111 11.61 4.85 -21.74
CA ASP A 111 12.83 5.09 -22.53
C ASP A 111 13.97 5.76 -21.71
N ASP A 112 14.00 5.54 -20.40
CA ASP A 112 14.94 6.21 -19.49
C ASP A 112 15.36 5.32 -18.31
N PRO A 113 16.31 4.38 -18.52
CA PRO A 113 16.87 3.59 -17.43
C PRO A 113 17.52 4.45 -16.33
N GLY A 114 17.97 5.67 -16.66
CA GLY A 114 18.58 6.61 -15.72
C GLY A 114 17.62 7.14 -14.66
N ARG A 115 16.30 6.97 -14.86
CA ARG A 115 15.25 7.34 -13.89
C ARG A 115 15.43 6.69 -12.52
N ILE A 116 16.08 5.54 -12.44
CA ILE A 116 16.44 4.86 -11.19
C ILE A 116 17.19 5.79 -10.21
N ASN A 117 17.98 6.74 -10.72
CA ASN A 117 18.78 7.67 -9.92
C ASN A 117 17.97 8.85 -9.34
N ARG A 118 16.70 8.99 -9.73
CA ARG A 118 15.83 10.10 -9.32
C ARG A 118 14.69 9.67 -8.39
N LEU A 119 14.50 8.37 -8.16
CA LEU A 119 13.38 7.86 -7.37
C LEU A 119 13.32 8.45 -5.96
N GLU A 120 14.46 8.55 -5.29
CA GLU A 120 14.52 9.09 -3.93
C GLU A 120 14.08 10.56 -3.88
N SER A 121 14.51 11.38 -4.84
CA SER A 121 14.10 12.78 -4.91
C SER A 121 12.64 12.95 -5.31
N GLU A 122 12.07 12.03 -6.10
CA GLU A 122 10.63 11.99 -6.37
C GLU A 122 9.82 11.65 -5.11
N PHE A 123 10.27 10.71 -4.28
CA PHE A 123 9.58 10.40 -3.01
C PHE A 123 9.54 11.59 -2.05
N ARG A 124 10.60 12.42 -2.02
CA ARG A 124 10.63 13.64 -1.20
C ARG A 124 9.61 14.72 -1.61
N LYS A 125 9.03 14.62 -2.81
CA LYS A 125 7.98 15.54 -3.27
C LYS A 125 6.60 15.20 -2.70
N VAL A 126 6.46 14.05 -2.02
CA VAL A 126 5.20 13.65 -1.41
C VAL A 126 4.90 14.53 -0.21
N THR A 127 3.72 15.16 -0.20
CA THR A 127 3.24 15.98 0.91
C THR A 127 1.99 15.36 1.57
N PRO A 128 1.65 15.74 2.81
CA PRO A 128 0.41 15.30 3.45
C PRO A 128 -0.84 15.62 2.63
N GLU A 129 -0.88 16.80 2.00
CA GLU A 129 -1.99 17.26 1.17
C GLU A 129 -2.10 16.44 -0.11
N LEU A 130 -0.97 16.08 -0.72
CA LEU A 130 -0.95 15.19 -1.88
C LEU A 130 -1.57 13.83 -1.52
N ILE A 131 -1.18 13.26 -0.38
CA ILE A 131 -1.71 11.97 0.11
C ILE A 131 -3.21 12.08 0.33
N GLN A 132 -3.68 13.12 1.02
CA GLN A 132 -5.11 13.33 1.27
C GLN A 132 -5.90 13.48 -0.05
N ARG A 133 -5.38 14.28 -0.98
CA ARG A 133 -6.02 14.48 -2.29
C ARG A 133 -6.14 13.16 -3.06
N VAL A 134 -5.08 12.36 -3.11
CA VAL A 134 -5.08 11.04 -3.75
C VAL A 134 -6.06 10.09 -3.05
N ALA A 135 -6.13 10.11 -1.71
CA ALA A 135 -7.09 9.31 -0.96
C ALA A 135 -8.54 9.69 -1.27
N ARG A 136 -8.85 10.99 -1.40
CA ARG A 136 -10.19 11.48 -1.78
C ARG A 136 -10.57 11.10 -3.21
N GLU A 137 -9.62 11.17 -4.13
CA GLU A 137 -9.86 10.86 -5.54
C GLU A 137 -10.07 9.36 -5.78
N TYR A 138 -9.19 8.53 -5.23
CA TYR A 138 -9.12 7.13 -5.63
C TYR A 138 -9.75 6.16 -4.61
N LEU A 139 -9.66 6.42 -3.30
CA LEU A 139 -10.14 5.51 -2.26
C LEU A 139 -11.61 5.73 -1.89
N ARG A 140 -12.48 5.84 -2.91
CA ARG A 140 -13.92 6.09 -2.73
C ARG A 140 -14.67 4.76 -2.54
N SER A 141 -15.68 4.75 -1.69
CA SER A 141 -16.56 3.58 -1.51
C SER A 141 -17.33 3.21 -2.78
N THR A 142 -17.53 4.15 -3.70
CA THR A 142 -18.14 3.93 -5.02
C THR A 142 -17.14 3.42 -6.07
N ASN A 143 -15.85 3.33 -5.75
CA ASN A 143 -14.76 2.92 -6.65
C ASN A 143 -13.97 1.75 -6.06
N ARG A 144 -14.69 0.70 -5.62
CA ARG A 144 -14.09 -0.49 -5.04
C ARG A 144 -14.85 -1.75 -5.41
N THR A 145 -14.14 -2.87 -5.34
CA THR A 145 -14.70 -4.22 -5.36
C THR A 145 -14.30 -4.92 -4.07
N ILE A 146 -15.26 -5.59 -3.43
CA ILE A 146 -15.02 -6.40 -2.24
C ILE A 146 -15.18 -7.86 -2.65
N VAL A 147 -14.16 -8.66 -2.33
CA VAL A 147 -14.17 -10.11 -2.59
C VAL A 147 -13.99 -10.80 -1.26
N THR A 148 -15.02 -11.51 -0.83
CA THR A 148 -14.98 -12.42 0.32
C THR A 148 -14.95 -13.84 -0.20
N VAL A 149 -13.97 -14.63 0.23
CA VAL A 149 -13.84 -16.03 -0.15
C VAL A 149 -14.04 -16.88 1.09
N GLU A 150 -15.13 -17.65 1.11
CA GLU A 150 -15.40 -18.60 2.17
C GLU A 150 -14.90 -19.99 1.75
N PRO A 151 -14.21 -20.72 2.64
CA PRO A 151 -13.85 -22.10 2.36
C PRO A 151 -15.12 -22.94 2.17
N ALA A 152 -15.11 -23.83 1.18
CA ALA A 152 -16.17 -24.82 1.05
C ALA A 152 -16.24 -25.66 2.35
N SER A 153 -17.45 -25.99 2.79
CA SER A 153 -17.61 -26.94 3.89
C SER A 153 -16.84 -28.22 3.57
N ALA A 154 -15.99 -28.67 4.50
CA ALA A 154 -15.34 -29.96 4.37
C ALA A 154 -16.45 -31.03 4.32
N SER A 155 -16.60 -31.67 3.16
CA SER A 155 -17.48 -32.82 2.94
C SER A 155 -16.94 -34.07 3.64
#